data_AF-A0A945AJH5-F1
#
_entry.id   AF-A0A945AJH5-F1
#
_cell.length_a   1.000
_cell.length_b   1.000
_cell.length_c   1.000
_cell.angle_alpha   90.00
_cell.angle_beta   90.00
_cell.angle_gamma   90.00
#
_symmetry.space_group_name_H-M   'P 1'
#
loop_
_entity.id
_entity.type
_entity.pdbx_description
1 polymer ?
#
loop_
_entity_poly.entity_id
_entity_poly.type
_entity_poly.pdbx_seq_one_letter_code
_entity_poly.pdbx_strand_id
1 'polypeptide(L)'
;MKNTQKTVVQGTASLITLGKSKRLAAMRESINRRVDKEEVAQKYYGAKNKEREIQQARIEIKQSIAEIKATYPQGRQNKLFTLRYGSEEKINQMGLQQLFTLLKIRQVLAKDIAETKFNDR
;
A
#
# COMPACT_ATOMS: atom_id res chain seq x y z
N MET A 1 40.94 23.73 -72.13
CA MET A 1 39.97 22.69 -71.70
C MET A 1 39.88 22.78 -70.18
N LYS A 2 38.79 23.34 -69.64
CA LYS A 2 38.63 23.62 -68.20
C LYS A 2 37.75 22.52 -67.60
N ASN A 3 38.33 21.72 -66.72
CA ASN A 3 37.68 20.59 -66.08
C ASN A 3 36.99 21.07 -64.79
N THR A 4 35.69 21.34 -64.86
CA THR A 4 34.87 21.64 -63.67
C THR A 4 34.08 20.40 -63.27
N GLN A 5 34.63 19.63 -62.33
CA GLN A 5 33.88 18.57 -61.66
C GLN A 5 32.92 19.22 -60.65
N LYS A 6 31.62 19.17 -60.95
CA LYS A 6 30.56 19.51 -60.00
C LYS A 6 30.38 18.33 -59.05
N THR A 7 30.90 18.43 -57.83
CA THR A 7 30.57 17.50 -56.75
C THR A 7 29.22 17.90 -56.16
N VAL A 8 28.16 17.18 -56.54
CA VAL A 8 26.85 17.25 -55.90
C VAL A 8 26.96 16.47 -54.59
N VAL A 9 26.98 17.19 -53.47
CA VAL A 9 26.85 16.60 -52.14
C VAL A 9 25.41 16.08 -52.03
N GLN A 10 25.22 14.79 -52.31
CA GLN A 10 24.00 14.08 -51.95
C GLN A 10 23.98 13.99 -50.42
N GLY A 11 23.18 14.86 -49.81
CA GLY A 11 22.83 14.77 -48.39
C GLY A 11 22.39 13.34 -48.11
N THR A 12 23.06 12.70 -47.16
CA THR A 12 22.68 11.39 -46.63
C THR A 12 21.31 11.56 -46.00
N ALA A 13 20.27 11.27 -46.79
CA ALA A 13 18.92 11.09 -46.30
C ALA A 13 19.02 10.12 -45.12
N SER A 14 18.56 10.60 -43.96
CA SER A 14 18.49 9.89 -42.70
C SER A 14 17.76 8.56 -42.90
N LEU A 15 18.51 7.53 -43.28
CA LEU A 15 18.05 6.17 -43.60
C LEU A 15 17.96 5.34 -42.31
N ILE A 16 17.50 5.97 -41.22
CA ILE A 16 17.13 5.28 -39.99
C ILE A 16 15.61 5.13 -40.06
N THR A 17 15.16 4.16 -40.84
CA THR A 17 13.78 3.69 -40.74
C THR A 17 13.57 3.25 -39.29
N LEU A 18 12.77 4.03 -38.55
CA LEU A 18 12.40 3.86 -37.14
C LEU A 18 11.46 2.64 -36.94
N GLY A 19 11.75 1.54 -37.61
CA GLY A 19 10.91 0.36 -37.59
C GLY A 19 11.73 -0.89 -37.85
N LYS A 20 11.97 -1.64 -36.76
CA LYS A 20 12.25 -3.08 -36.77
C LYS A 20 13.72 -3.50 -37.01
N SER A 21 14.67 -2.94 -36.27
CA SER A 21 15.95 -3.65 -36.11
C SER A 21 15.72 -4.96 -35.34
N LYS A 22 15.84 -6.10 -36.04
CA LYS A 22 15.67 -7.46 -35.50
C LYS A 22 16.50 -7.70 -34.23
N ARG A 23 17.70 -7.09 -34.19
CA ARG A 23 18.60 -7.12 -33.04
C ARG A 23 18.04 -6.38 -31.82
N LEU A 24 17.42 -5.21 -32.02
CA LEU A 24 16.79 -4.45 -30.93
C LEU A 24 15.52 -5.13 -30.44
N ALA A 25 14.74 -5.75 -31.34
CA ALA A 25 13.57 -6.54 -30.98
C ALA A 25 13.95 -7.74 -30.10
N ALA A 26 14.97 -8.50 -30.49
CA ALA A 26 15.50 -9.61 -29.68
C ALA A 26 16.07 -9.15 -28.33
N MET A 27 16.73 -7.98 -28.28
CA MET A 27 17.17 -7.38 -27.02
C MET A 27 15.99 -7.04 -26.11
N ARG A 28 14.93 -6.39 -26.63
CA ARG A 28 13.71 -6.09 -25.87
C ARG A 28 13.05 -7.36 -25.33
N GLU A 29 12.97 -8.41 -26.14
CA GLU A 29 12.37 -9.68 -25.73
C GLU A 29 13.22 -10.39 -24.65
N SER A 30 14.56 -10.32 -24.75
CA SER A 30 15.46 -10.85 -23.72
C SER A 30 15.43 -10.07 -22.40
N ILE A 31 15.13 -8.77 -22.44
CA ILE A 31 14.90 -7.95 -21.25
C ILE A 31 13.56 -8.33 -20.63
N ASN A 32 12.49 -8.41 -21.42
CA ASN A 32 11.15 -8.73 -20.92
C ASN A 32 11.06 -10.15 -20.33
N ARG A 33 11.71 -11.17 -20.92
CA ARG A 33 11.77 -12.54 -20.34
C ARG A 33 12.52 -12.64 -19.02
N ARG A 34 13.35 -11.66 -18.67
CA ARG A 34 14.00 -11.60 -17.34
C ARG A 34 13.15 -10.86 -16.30
N VAL A 35 12.06 -10.25 -16.71
CA VAL A 35 11.11 -9.50 -15.86
C VAL A 35 9.81 -10.29 -15.70
N ASP A 36 9.86 -11.62 -15.72
CA ASP A 36 8.75 -12.49 -15.29
C ASP A 36 8.72 -12.70 -13.77
N LYS A 37 9.14 -11.68 -13.01
CA LYS A 37 8.84 -11.63 -11.58
C LYS A 37 8.68 -10.19 -11.14
N GLU A 38 7.53 -9.97 -10.53
CA GLU A 38 7.06 -8.73 -9.92
C GLU A 38 6.41 -7.78 -10.92
N GLU A 39 5.08 -7.94 -11.03
CA GLU A 39 4.17 -6.83 -11.24
C GLU A 39 4.70 -5.61 -10.49
N VAL A 40 5.29 -4.66 -11.21
CA VAL A 40 5.66 -3.37 -10.63
C VAL A 40 4.36 -2.61 -10.44
N ALA A 41 3.66 -2.97 -9.37
CA ALA A 41 2.63 -2.15 -8.77
C ALA A 41 3.20 -0.75 -8.69
N GLN A 42 2.64 0.18 -9.47
CA GLN A 42 2.91 1.60 -9.32
C GLN A 42 2.73 1.90 -7.83
N LYS A 43 3.84 2.15 -7.15
CA LYS A 43 3.87 2.42 -5.73
C LYS A 43 3.29 3.83 -5.55
N TYR A 44 1.97 3.88 -5.39
CA TYR A 44 1.29 4.89 -4.60
C TYR A 44 1.78 4.76 -3.15
N TYR A 45 2.99 5.26 -2.90
CA TYR A 45 3.58 5.34 -1.57
C TYR A 45 2.88 6.46 -0.79
N GLY A 46 1.77 6.14 -0.15
CA GLY A 46 1.12 7.10 0.75
C GLY A 46 -0.14 6.56 1.41
N ALA A 47 -0.98 5.84 0.65
CA ALA A 47 -2.26 5.34 1.15
C ALA A 47 -2.19 3.88 1.62
N LYS A 48 -1.57 2.99 0.84
CA LYS A 48 -1.56 1.54 1.11
C LYS A 48 -0.85 1.15 2.41
N ASN A 49 0.17 1.90 2.83
CA ASN A 49 0.88 1.64 4.09
C ASN A 49 0.03 2.08 5.29
N LYS A 50 -0.61 3.25 5.20
CA LYS A 50 -1.52 3.76 6.24
C LYS A 50 -2.70 2.82 6.47
N GLU A 51 -3.27 2.31 5.38
CA GLU A 51 -4.40 1.36 5.46
C GLU A 51 -4.00 0.04 6.10
N ARG A 52 -2.81 -0.48 5.79
CA ARG A 52 -2.25 -1.67 6.47
C ARG A 52 -2.01 -1.43 7.96
N GLU A 53 -1.48 -0.26 8.33
CA GLU A 53 -1.27 0.11 9.74
C GLU A 53 -2.60 0.24 10.50
N ILE A 54 -3.63 0.82 9.88
CA ILE A 54 -4.99 0.89 10.44
C ILE A 54 -5.56 -0.52 10.65
N GLN A 55 -5.43 -1.41 9.66
CA GLN A 55 -5.92 -2.78 9.78
C GLN A 55 -5.18 -3.55 10.88
N GLN A 56 -3.85 -3.38 10.96
CA GLN A 56 -3.04 -3.99 12.02
C GLN A 56 -3.51 -3.51 13.41
N ALA A 57 -3.70 -2.20 13.58
CA ALA A 57 -4.21 -1.63 14.83
C ALA A 57 -5.60 -2.18 15.20
N ARG A 58 -6.48 -2.38 14.21
CA ARG A 58 -7.80 -2.99 14.43
C ARG A 58 -7.70 -4.44 14.90
N ILE A 59 -6.81 -5.22 14.30
CA ILE A 59 -6.58 -6.62 14.68
C ILE A 59 -6.08 -6.68 16.13
N GLU A 60 -5.11 -5.84 16.49
CA GLU A 60 -4.56 -5.78 17.85
C GLU A 60 -5.62 -5.38 18.90
N ILE A 61 -6.49 -4.42 18.57
CA ILE A 61 -7.64 -4.07 19.41
C ILE A 61 -8.57 -5.27 19.58
N LYS A 62 -8.94 -5.96 18.50
CA LYS A 62 -9.85 -7.12 18.56
C LYS A 62 -9.27 -8.25 19.41
N GLN A 63 -7.98 -8.53 19.25
CA GLN A 63 -7.27 -9.52 20.06
C GLN A 63 -7.30 -9.14 21.55
N SER A 64 -6.96 -7.90 21.87
CA SER A 64 -6.99 -7.39 23.25
C SER A 64 -8.40 -7.48 23.86
N ILE A 65 -9.44 -7.14 23.09
CA ILE A 65 -10.83 -7.27 23.53
C ILE A 65 -11.18 -8.74 23.80
N ALA A 66 -10.77 -9.66 22.94
CA ALA A 66 -11.01 -11.09 23.11
C ALA A 66 -10.31 -11.63 24.38
N GLU A 67 -9.06 -11.24 24.63
CA GLU A 67 -8.32 -11.60 25.84
C GLU A 67 -9.00 -11.09 27.12
N ILE A 68 -9.43 -9.82 27.10
CA ILE A 68 -10.17 -9.23 28.22
C ILE A 68 -11.50 -9.96 28.43
N LYS A 69 -12.25 -10.23 27.36
CA LYS A 69 -13.53 -10.97 27.45
C LYS A 69 -13.31 -12.40 27.95
N ALA A 70 -12.21 -13.05 27.59
CA ALA A 70 -11.85 -14.39 28.05
C ALA A 70 -11.54 -14.44 29.55
N THR A 71 -11.08 -13.34 30.14
CA THR A 71 -10.86 -13.21 31.60
C THR A 71 -12.19 -13.20 32.37
N TYR A 72 -13.31 -12.86 31.72
CA TYR A 72 -14.61 -12.80 32.36
C TYR A 72 -15.34 -14.16 32.33
N PRO A 73 -16.18 -14.45 33.35
CA PRO A 73 -17.01 -15.65 33.38
C PRO A 73 -17.90 -15.78 32.15
N GLN A 74 -18.00 -16.99 31.62
CA GLN A 74 -18.88 -17.30 30.49
C GLN A 74 -20.33 -16.88 30.79
N GLY A 75 -21.01 -16.30 29.79
CA GLY A 75 -22.36 -15.77 29.91
C GLY A 75 -22.47 -14.36 30.51
N ARG A 76 -21.40 -13.80 31.11
CA ARG A 76 -21.37 -12.40 31.61
C ARG A 76 -20.33 -11.51 30.92
N GLN A 77 -19.55 -12.07 30.00
CA GLN A 77 -18.46 -11.37 29.32
C GLN A 77 -18.91 -10.04 28.69
N ASN A 78 -19.96 -10.06 27.87
CA ASN A 78 -20.47 -8.86 27.21
C ASN A 78 -21.02 -7.84 28.23
N LYS A 79 -21.72 -8.28 29.29
CA LYS A 79 -22.26 -7.37 30.31
C LYS A 79 -21.16 -6.66 31.09
N LEU A 80 -20.14 -7.40 31.54
CA LEU A 80 -19.02 -6.85 32.31
C LEU A 80 -18.13 -5.97 31.44
N PHE A 81 -17.91 -6.37 30.19
CA PHE A 81 -17.18 -5.58 29.22
C PHE A 81 -17.90 -4.25 28.93
N THR A 82 -19.21 -4.29 28.66
CA THR A 82 -20.03 -3.08 28.45
C THR A 82 -20.03 -2.16 29.68
N LEU A 83 -20.03 -2.72 30.89
CA LEU A 83 -20.00 -1.93 32.12
C LEU A 83 -18.69 -1.14 32.28
N ARG A 84 -17.54 -1.75 31.92
CA ARG A 84 -16.23 -1.14 32.12
C ARG A 84 -15.80 -0.23 30.96
N TYR A 85 -16.13 -0.62 29.73
CA TYR A 85 -15.60 0.01 28.52
C TYR A 85 -16.67 0.71 27.68
N GLY A 86 -17.95 0.47 27.96
CA GLY A 86 -19.09 1.02 27.20
C GLY A 86 -19.64 0.05 26.16
N SER A 87 -20.75 0.43 25.53
CA SER A 87 -21.38 -0.36 24.46
C SER A 87 -20.48 -0.51 23.24
N GLU A 88 -20.69 -1.55 22.45
CA GLU A 88 -19.95 -1.77 21.19
C GLU A 88 -20.10 -0.59 20.23
N GLU A 89 -21.26 0.07 20.22
CA GLU A 89 -21.48 1.31 19.45
C GLU A 89 -20.52 2.43 19.86
N LYS A 90 -20.31 2.60 21.17
CA LYS A 90 -19.40 3.60 21.70
C LYS A 90 -17.94 3.29 21.33
N ILE A 91 -17.58 2.00 21.37
CA ILE A 91 -16.25 1.53 20.96
C ILE A 91 -16.02 1.78 19.47
N ASN A 92 -17.02 1.52 18.62
CA ASN A 92 -16.93 1.75 17.18
C ASN A 92 -16.78 3.24 16.81
N GLN A 93 -17.31 4.13 17.64
CA GLN A 93 -17.23 5.58 17.45
C GLN A 93 -15.93 6.19 17.99
N MET A 94 -15.22 5.52 18.89
CA MET A 94 -13.95 5.99 19.44
C MET A 94 -12.82 5.94 18.39
N GLY A 95 -11.88 6.89 18.53
CA GLY A 95 -10.64 6.88 17.76
C GLY A 95 -9.72 5.75 18.23
N LEU A 96 -8.90 5.21 17.32
CA LEU A 96 -7.97 4.12 17.64
C LEU A 96 -7.08 4.46 18.84
N GLN A 97 -6.55 5.67 18.94
CA GLN A 97 -5.68 6.04 20.07
C GLN A 97 -6.39 6.01 21.43
N GLN A 98 -7.69 6.36 21.46
CA GLN A 98 -8.49 6.31 22.69
C GLN A 98 -8.70 4.87 23.14
N LEU A 99 -8.95 3.96 22.20
CA LEU A 99 -9.07 2.53 22.49
C LEU A 99 -7.75 1.94 22.95
N PHE A 100 -6.62 2.31 22.35
CA PHE A 100 -5.30 1.87 22.82
C PHE A 100 -5.04 2.32 24.26
N THR A 101 -5.38 3.56 24.60
CA THR A 101 -5.24 4.07 25.97
C THR A 101 -6.14 3.32 26.96
N LEU A 102 -7.40 3.10 26.57
CA LEU A 102 -8.42 2.46 27.40
C LEU A 102 -8.14 0.96 27.61
N LEU A 103 -7.64 0.27 26.58
CA LEU A 103 -7.20 -1.12 26.62
C LEU A 103 -5.77 -1.27 27.17
N LYS A 104 -5.09 -0.16 27.51
CA LYS A 104 -3.70 -0.10 28.00
C LYS A 104 -2.68 -0.74 27.07
N ILE A 105 -2.92 -0.68 25.76
CA ILE A 105 -1.98 -1.15 24.74
C ILE A 105 -0.86 -0.12 24.63
N ARG A 106 0.39 -0.53 24.87
CA ARG A 106 1.59 0.34 24.85
C ARG A 106 2.09 0.61 23.43
N GLN A 107 1.21 0.99 22.52
CA GLN A 107 1.59 1.33 21.15
C GLN A 107 1.27 2.81 20.89
N VAL A 108 2.25 3.52 20.33
CA VAL A 108 2.09 4.91 19.91
C VAL A 108 1.70 4.89 18.44
N LEU A 109 0.43 5.20 18.16
CA LEU A 109 -0.06 5.35 16.79
C LEU A 109 0.37 6.71 16.22
N ALA A 110 0.64 6.75 14.91
CA ALA A 110 0.86 8.01 14.20
C ALA A 110 -0.40 8.89 14.29
N LYS A 111 -0.23 10.22 14.38
CA LYS A 111 -1.34 11.18 14.56
C LYS A 111 -2.44 11.01 13.49
N ASP A 112 -2.05 10.77 12.25
CA ASP A 112 -2.96 10.53 11.12
C ASP A 112 -3.85 9.29 11.29
N ILE A 113 -3.39 8.29 12.06
CA ILE A 113 -4.09 7.02 12.29
C ILE A 113 -4.88 7.06 13.60
N ALA A 114 -4.37 7.81 14.58
CA ALA A 114 -4.96 7.96 15.90
C ALA A 114 -6.41 8.48 15.87
N GLU A 115 -6.73 9.39 14.96
CA GLU A 115 -8.05 10.00 14.81
C GLU A 115 -9.03 9.13 14.00
N THR A 116 -8.54 8.10 13.32
CA THR A 116 -9.42 7.21 12.55
C THR A 116 -10.33 6.43 13.49
N LYS A 117 -11.62 6.37 13.13
CA LYS A 117 -12.61 5.60 13.89
C LYS A 117 -12.34 4.12 13.72
N PHE A 118 -12.53 3.37 14.80
CA PHE A 118 -12.36 1.92 14.78
C PHE A 118 -13.22 1.24 13.71
N ASN A 119 -14.47 1.70 13.55
CA ASN A 119 -15.47 1.29 12.54
C ASN A 119 -15.24 -0.09 11.92
N ASP A 120 -15.80 -1.11 12.57
CA ASP A 120 -15.73 -2.52 12.16
C ASP A 120 -16.74 -2.83 11.03
N ARG A 121 -16.62 -2.12 9.90
CA ARG A 121 -17.35 -2.42 8.66
C ARG A 121 -16.51 -3.24 7.70
#